data_AF-A0A257YM58-F1
#
_entry.id   AF-A0A257YM58-F1
#
_cell.length_a   1.000
_cell.length_b   1.000
_cell.length_c   1.000
_cell.angle_alpha   90.00
_cell.angle_beta   90.00
_cell.angle_gamma   90.00
#
_symmetry.space_group_name_H-M   'P 1'
#
loop_
_entity.id
_entity.type
_entity.pdbx_description
1 polymer ?
#
loop_
_entity_poly.entity_id
_entity_poly.type
_entity_poly.pdbx_seq_one_letter_code
_entity_poly.pdbx_strand_id
1 'polypeptide(L)'
;MMQEPPPSPGEYRLPLPVAGGAEAVPGGIEAIDRLILELLSQRFALLRDAARNGAAIDYDDEDHRRAAISGARRLAFELGVPVGLVGDFWDRLHDATAASIRQAMREV
;
A
#
# COMPACT_ATOMS: atom_id res chain seq x y z
N MET A 1 -28.30 8.82 -12.08
CA MET A 1 -26.86 8.97 -12.43
C MET A 1 -26.26 7.58 -12.37
N MET A 2 -25.82 7.05 -13.51
CA MET A 2 -25.13 5.75 -13.54
C MET A 2 -23.70 6.00 -13.06
N GLN A 3 -23.31 5.43 -11.92
CA GLN A 3 -21.91 5.44 -11.52
C GLN A 3 -21.15 4.53 -12.49
N GLU A 4 -20.09 5.05 -13.10
CA GLU A 4 -19.18 4.23 -13.89
C GLU A 4 -18.56 3.16 -12.98
N PRO A 5 -18.44 1.91 -13.47
CA PRO A 5 -17.79 0.86 -12.72
C PRO A 5 -16.31 1.24 -12.48
N PRO A 6 -15.74 0.87 -11.32
CA PRO A 6 -14.33 1.13 -11.05
C PRO A 6 -13.45 0.47 -12.12
N PRO A 7 -12.35 1.12 -12.54
CA PRO A 7 -11.48 0.62 -13.60
C PRO A 7 -10.85 -0.72 -13.20
N SER A 8 -10.64 -1.58 -14.20
CA SER A 8 -10.04 -2.90 -14.01
C SER A 8 -8.58 -2.79 -13.54
N PRO A 9 -8.02 -3.79 -12.85
CA PRO A 9 -6.65 -3.74 -12.28
C PRO A 9 -5.49 -3.49 -13.26
N GLY A 10 -5.75 -3.43 -14.58
CA GLY A 10 -4.77 -3.06 -15.62
C GLY A 10 -4.98 -1.67 -16.25
N GLU A 11 -6.06 -0.97 -15.90
CA GLU A 11 -6.42 0.36 -16.43
C GLU A 11 -5.86 1.51 -15.59
N TYR A 12 -5.27 1.21 -14.42
CA TYR A 12 -4.45 2.16 -13.67
C TYR A 12 -3.09 2.37 -14.35
N ARG A 13 -3.11 2.94 -15.56
CA ARG A 13 -1.91 3.51 -16.17
C ARG A 13 -1.84 4.97 -15.73
N LEU A 14 -1.31 5.19 -14.52
CA LEU A 14 -0.93 6.54 -14.10
C LEU A 14 -0.02 7.11 -15.20
N PRO A 15 -0.33 8.29 -15.78
CA PRO A 15 0.55 8.91 -16.75
C PRO A 15 1.82 9.30 -16.01
N LEU A 16 2.84 8.45 -16.06
CA LEU A 16 4.19 8.84 -15.67
C LEU A 16 4.59 9.98 -16.61
N PRO A 17 4.99 11.15 -16.10
CA PRO A 17 5.50 12.21 -16.94
C PRO A 17 6.81 11.73 -17.56
N VAL A 18 6.76 11.26 -18.81
CA VAL A 18 7.95 11.04 -19.64
C VAL A 18 8.44 12.39 -20.12
N ALA A 19 9.09 13.15 -19.24
CA ALA A 19 9.90 14.29 -19.62
C ALA A 19 11.33 13.78 -19.83
N GLY A 20 11.79 13.79 -21.08
CA GLY A 20 13.15 13.42 -21.45
C GLY A 20 14.15 14.45 -20.95
N GLY A 21 15.00 14.07 -20.00
CA GLY A 21 16.13 14.87 -19.51
C GLY A 21 16.45 14.59 -18.04
N ALA A 22 17.73 14.70 -17.65
CA ALA A 22 18.20 14.40 -16.28
C ALA A 22 17.54 15.28 -15.19
N GLU A 23 17.05 16.47 -15.54
CA GLU A 23 16.33 17.37 -14.62
C GLU A 23 14.86 16.99 -14.40
N ALA A 24 14.27 16.13 -15.24
CA ALA A 24 12.91 15.62 -15.02
C ALA A 24 12.84 14.48 -14.00
N VAL A 25 13.99 13.85 -13.72
CA VAL A 25 14.09 12.67 -12.85
C VAL A 25 13.74 12.99 -11.39
N PRO A 26 14.24 14.09 -10.77
CA PRO A 26 13.87 14.43 -9.39
C PRO A 26 12.37 14.71 -9.21
N GLY A 27 11.74 15.44 -10.14
CA GLY A 27 10.30 15.72 -10.10
C GLY A 27 9.45 14.47 -10.30
N GLY A 28 9.92 13.52 -11.10
CA GLY A 28 9.27 12.22 -11.26
C GLY A 28 9.33 11.36 -9.98
N ILE A 29 10.46 11.37 -9.28
CA ILE A 29 10.62 10.65 -8.00
C ILE A 29 9.71 11.25 -6.93
N GLU A 30 9.70 12.58 -6.79
CA GLU A 30 8.83 13.26 -5.81
C GLU A 30 7.34 12.97 -6.05
N ALA A 31 6.91 12.93 -7.31
CA ALA A 31 5.55 12.57 -7.66
C ALA A 31 5.22 11.12 -7.25
N ILE A 32 6.14 10.18 -7.45
CA ILE A 32 5.98 8.78 -7.02
C ILE A 32 5.90 8.70 -5.49
N ASP A 33 6.78 9.41 -4.78
CA ASP A 33 6.78 9.42 -3.31
C ASP A 33 5.46 9.95 -2.75
N ARG A 34 4.93 11.00 -3.37
CA ARG A 34 3.61 11.53 -3.04
C ARG A 34 2.51 10.49 -3.25
N LEU A 35 2.52 9.79 -4.38
CA LEU A 35 1.55 8.73 -4.67
C LEU A 35 1.64 7.58 -3.66
N ILE A 36 2.85 7.21 -3.22
CA ILE A 36 3.04 6.20 -2.17
C ILE A 36 2.35 6.65 -0.88
N LEU A 37 2.54 7.91 -0.45
CA LEU A 37 1.91 8.44 0.75
C LEU A 37 0.37 8.50 0.63
N GLU A 38 -0.15 8.90 -0.53
CA GLU A 38 -1.60 8.93 -0.79
C GLU A 38 -2.22 7.53 -0.72
N LEU A 39 -1.56 6.51 -1.29
CA LEU A 39 -2.00 5.11 -1.21
C LEU A 39 -1.94 4.55 0.21
N LEU A 40 -0.88 4.88 0.96
CA LEU A 40 -0.78 4.49 2.38
C LEU A 40 -1.91 5.12 3.20
N SER A 41 -2.21 6.40 2.98
CA SER A 41 -3.32 7.09 3.65
C SER A 41 -4.66 6.37 3.42
N GLN A 42 -4.96 6.04 2.15
CA GLN A 42 -6.17 5.29 1.77
C GLN A 42 -6.21 3.90 2.42
N ARG A 43 -5.09 3.15 2.38
CA ARG A 43 -4.98 1.83 3.00
C ARG A 43 -5.35 1.89 4.48
N PHE A 44 -4.78 2.83 5.24
CA PHE A 44 -5.07 2.96 6.66
C PHE A 44 -6.49 3.45 6.97
N ALA A 45 -7.09 4.29 6.12
CA ALA A 45 -8.50 4.68 6.28
C ALA A 45 -9.44 3.47 6.19
N LEU A 46 -9.29 2.66 5.14
CA LEU A 46 -10.08 1.44 4.94
C LEU A 46 -9.95 0.47 6.12
N LEU A 47 -8.73 0.32 6.64
CA LEU A 47 -8.44 -0.57 7.77
C LEU A 47 -9.10 -0.12 9.07
N ARG A 48 -9.03 1.17 9.38
CA ARG A 48 -9.72 1.72 10.56
C ARG A 48 -11.22 1.57 10.42
N ASP A 49 -11.78 1.85 9.25
CA ASP A 49 -13.22 1.72 9.02
C ASP A 49 -13.67 0.26 9.13
N ALA A 50 -12.89 -0.70 8.61
CA ALA A 50 -13.16 -2.13 8.80
C ALA A 50 -13.14 -2.53 10.29
N ALA A 51 -12.14 -2.06 11.03
CA ALA A 51 -12.01 -2.33 12.47
C ALA A 51 -13.18 -1.77 13.29
N ARG A 52 -13.60 -0.52 13.02
CA ARG A 52 -14.75 0.11 13.69
C ARG A 52 -16.07 -0.61 13.41
N ASN A 53 -16.20 -1.19 12.22
CA ASN A 53 -17.39 -1.93 11.80
C ASN A 53 -17.36 -3.41 12.20
N GLY A 54 -16.41 -3.83 13.06
CA GLY A 54 -16.36 -5.17 13.62
C GLY A 54 -15.87 -6.25 12.65
N ALA A 55 -15.13 -5.89 11.60
CA ALA A 55 -14.49 -6.88 10.75
C ALA A 55 -13.49 -7.71 11.58
N ALA A 56 -13.65 -9.04 11.58
CA ALA A 56 -12.73 -9.95 12.22
C ALA A 56 -11.46 -10.11 11.38
N ILE A 57 -10.54 -9.16 11.52
CA ILE A 57 -9.24 -9.24 10.87
C ILE A 57 -8.16 -9.32 11.96
N ASP A 58 -7.54 -10.48 12.06
CA ASP A 58 -6.41 -10.71 12.98
C ASP A 58 -5.11 -10.26 12.31
N TYR A 59 -4.70 -9.03 12.60
CA TYR A 59 -3.46 -8.45 12.08
C TYR A 59 -2.21 -8.83 12.90
N ASP A 60 -2.38 -9.55 14.00
CA ASP A 60 -1.29 -10.15 14.76
C ASP A 60 -1.01 -11.61 14.31
N ASP A 61 -1.78 -12.13 13.34
CA ASP A 61 -1.57 -13.43 12.71
C ASP A 61 -0.25 -13.47 11.92
N GLU A 62 0.74 -14.18 12.46
CA GLU A 62 2.06 -14.33 11.87
C GLU A 62 2.02 -15.13 10.55
N ASP A 63 1.08 -16.05 10.36
CA ASP A 63 0.92 -16.76 9.08
C ASP A 63 0.43 -15.80 7.98
N HIS A 64 -0.54 -14.96 8.32
CA HIS A 64 -1.02 -13.91 7.42
C HIS A 64 0.12 -12.93 7.05
N ARG A 65 0.90 -12.49 8.05
CA ARG A 65 2.06 -11.60 7.87
C ARG A 65 3.10 -12.23 6.94
N ARG A 66 3.49 -13.48 7.17
CA ARG A 66 4.45 -14.21 6.33
C ARG A 66 3.97 -14.36 4.90
N ALA A 67 2.69 -14.70 4.71
CA ALA A 67 2.10 -14.82 3.38
C ALA A 67 2.10 -13.48 2.63
N ALA A 68 1.71 -12.39 3.30
CA ALA A 68 1.70 -11.05 2.73
C ALA A 68 3.12 -10.59 2.32
N ILE A 69 4.11 -10.78 3.19
CA ILE A 69 5.52 -10.44 2.90
C ILE A 69 6.05 -11.28 1.75
N SER A 70 5.76 -12.58 1.71
CA SER A 70 6.19 -13.47 0.63
C SER A 70 5.59 -13.05 -0.72
N GLY A 71 4.30 -12.68 -0.74
CA GLY A 71 3.64 -12.16 -1.94
C GLY A 71 4.27 -10.86 -2.43
N ALA A 72 4.52 -9.91 -1.52
CA ALA A 72 5.17 -8.65 -1.84
C ALA A 72 6.60 -8.86 -2.38
N ARG A 73 7.38 -9.77 -1.79
CA ARG A 73 8.73 -10.12 -2.27
C ARG A 73 8.72 -10.72 -3.66
N ARG A 74 7.75 -11.58 -3.98
CA ARG A 74 7.61 -12.14 -5.33
C ARG A 74 7.31 -11.05 -6.35
N LEU A 75 6.36 -10.18 -6.06
CA LEU A 75 6.02 -9.08 -6.96
C LEU A 75 7.18 -8.10 -7.12
N ALA A 76 7.92 -7.81 -6.04
CA ALA A 76 9.12 -6.97 -6.10
C ALA A 76 10.15 -7.53 -7.07
N PHE A 77 10.39 -8.85 -7.01
CA PHE A 77 11.30 -9.53 -7.93
C PHE A 77 10.83 -9.40 -9.39
N GLU A 78 9.55 -9.64 -9.66
CA GLU A 78 8.96 -9.52 -11.01
C GLU A 78 9.06 -8.09 -11.56
N LEU A 79 8.97 -7.07 -10.70
CA LEU A 79 9.06 -5.66 -11.05
C LEU A 79 10.50 -5.10 -11.05
N GLY A 80 11.50 -5.91 -10.69
CA GLY A 80 12.89 -5.45 -10.58
C GLY A 80 13.17 -4.50 -9.40
N VAL A 81 12.30 -4.49 -8.40
CA VAL A 81 12.46 -3.70 -7.16
C VAL A 81 13.31 -4.51 -6.17
N PRO A 82 14.22 -3.87 -5.38
CA PRO A 82 15.02 -4.58 -4.39
C PRO A 82 14.16 -5.36 -3.38
N VAL A 83 14.23 -6.70 -3.46
CA VAL A 83 13.39 -7.60 -2.65
C VAL A 83 13.61 -7.43 -1.15
N GLY A 84 14.86 -7.16 -0.74
CA GLY A 84 15.19 -6.88 0.67
C GLY A 84 14.47 -5.63 1.20
N LEU A 85 14.51 -4.54 0.43
CA LEU A 85 13.81 -3.29 0.77
C LEU A 85 12.30 -3.53 0.91
N VAL A 86 11.69 -4.24 -0.03
CA VAL A 86 10.25 -4.53 0.02
C VAL A 86 9.91 -5.39 1.22
N GLY A 87 10.74 -6.39 1.52
CA GLY A 87 10.59 -7.21 2.73
C GLY A 87 10.54 -6.38 4.00
N ASP A 88 11.57 -5.55 4.22
CA ASP A 88 11.69 -4.74 5.43
C ASP A 88 10.60 -3.67 5.53
N PHE A 89 10.21 -3.08 4.40
CA PHE A 89 9.11 -2.11 4.36
C PHE A 89 7.76 -2.76 4.69
N TRP A 90 7.46 -3.93 4.10
CA TRP A 90 6.20 -4.64 4.39
C TRP A 90 6.10 -5.10 5.84
N ASP A 91 7.22 -5.54 6.41
CA ASP A 91 7.33 -5.96 7.81
C ASP A 91 6.92 -4.81 8.74
N ARG A 92 7.55 -3.64 8.57
CA ARG A 92 7.22 -2.41 9.33
C ARG A 92 5.80 -1.92 9.08
N LEU A 93 5.31 -2.04 7.84
CA LEU A 93 3.94 -1.66 7.49
C LEU A 93 2.92 -2.55 8.21
N HIS A 94 3.20 -3.84 8.40
CA HIS A 94 2.35 -4.75 9.16
C HIS A 94 2.27 -4.34 10.63
N ASP A 95 3.42 -4.06 11.25
CA ASP A 95 3.48 -3.61 12.65
C ASP A 95 2.68 -2.31 12.85
N ALA A 96 2.84 -1.35 11.94
CA ALA A 96 2.08 -0.11 11.94
C ALA A 96 0.57 -0.34 11.72
N THR A 97 0.20 -1.32 10.89
CA THR A 97 -1.19 -1.72 10.66
C THR A 97 -1.84 -2.22 11.94
N ALA A 98 -1.21 -3.20 12.59
CA ALA A 98 -1.72 -3.79 13.82
C ALA A 98 -1.87 -2.73 14.93
N ALA A 99 -0.88 -1.84 15.08
CA ALA A 99 -0.94 -0.74 16.04
C ALA A 99 -2.10 0.24 15.76
N SER A 100 -2.27 0.64 14.49
CA SER A 100 -3.32 1.57 14.07
C SER A 100 -4.73 1.03 14.28
N ILE A 101 -4.93 -0.27 14.04
CA ILE A 101 -6.21 -0.94 14.23
C ILE A 101 -6.54 -1.09 15.71
N ARG A 102 -5.58 -1.52 16.53
CA ARG A 102 -5.73 -1.52 17.99
C ARG A 102 -6.09 -0.13 18.53
N GLN A 103 -5.53 0.94 17.96
CA GLN A 103 -5.93 2.29 18.33
C GLN A 103 -7.38 2.60 17.91
N ALA A 104 -7.76 2.32 16.67
CA ALA A 104 -9.11 2.60 16.18
C ALA A 104 -10.19 1.87 16.99
N MET A 105 -9.94 0.64 17.41
CA MET A 105 -10.86 -0.13 18.27
C MET A 105 -11.01 0.44 19.68
N ARG A 106 -10.04 1.23 20.19
CA ARG A 106 -10.14 1.91 21.50
C ARG A 106 -10.95 3.20 21.44
N GLU A 107 -11.14 3.75 20.26
CA GLU A 107 -11.84 5.03 20.02
C GLU A 107 -13.34 4.83 19.73
N VAL A 108 -13.82 3.58 19.63
CA VAL A 108 -15.22 3.18 19.43
C VAL A 108 -15.84 2.77 20.77
#